data_AF-A0A6B3HNH4-F1
#
_entry.id   AF-A0A6B3HNH4-F1
#
_cell.length_a   1.000
_cell.length_b   1.000
_cell.length_c   1.000
_cell.angle_alpha   90.00
_cell.angle_beta   90.00
_cell.angle_gamma   90.00
#
_symmetry.space_group_name_H-M   'P 1'
#
loop_
_entity.id
_entity.type
_entity.pdbx_description
1 polymer ?
#
loop_
_entity_poly.entity_id
_entity_poly.type
_entity_poly.pdbx_seq_one_letter_code
_entity_poly.pdbx_strand_id
1 'polypeptide(L)'
;MLKRVFVAPDPGRVRLRFASRAVIGIGLAVALCGLVGHSLVAAITGGLAALLALFTVTDATVRQQAVTTALLPVAGLPVLAVAAVLHAQPVARDLVFLAVMGAGVYARRWGPRGHSLGVFAFMTFFAAQFLHTVPEQ
;
A
#
# COMPACT_ATOMS: atom_id res chain seq x y z
N MET A 1 -27.68 -2.65 30.61
CA MET A 1 -26.22 -2.88 30.73
C MET A 1 -25.50 -3.19 29.40
N LEU A 2 -26.20 -3.62 28.32
CA LEU A 2 -25.59 -3.89 27.00
C LEU A 2 -24.87 -2.70 26.34
N LYS A 3 -25.34 -1.45 26.55
CA LYS A 3 -24.70 -0.25 25.97
C LYS A 3 -23.22 -0.08 26.35
N ARG A 4 -22.79 -0.53 27.54
CA ARG A 4 -21.38 -0.44 27.97
C ARG A 4 -20.48 -1.48 27.28
N VAL A 5 -21.04 -2.58 26.81
CA VAL A 5 -20.30 -3.60 26.04
C VAL A 5 -19.93 -3.08 24.65
N PHE A 6 -20.79 -2.27 24.03
CA PHE A 6 -20.55 -1.66 22.72
C PHE A 6 -19.74 -0.35 22.78
N VAL A 7 -19.52 0.21 23.97
CA VAL A 7 -18.75 1.44 24.17
C VAL A 7 -17.40 1.08 24.78
N ALA A 8 -16.46 0.71 23.91
CA ALA A 8 -15.06 0.61 24.28
C ALA A 8 -14.52 2.01 24.59
N PRO A 9 -14.04 2.29 25.81
CA PRO A 9 -13.46 3.59 26.15
C PRO A 9 -12.31 3.94 25.21
N ASP A 10 -12.36 5.12 24.58
CA ASP A 10 -11.28 5.69 23.76
C ASP A 10 -10.88 7.07 24.32
N PRO A 11 -10.30 7.12 25.55
CA PRO A 11 -9.83 8.36 26.13
C PRO A 11 -8.79 9.00 25.20
N GLY A 12 -9.04 10.22 24.75
CA GLY A 12 -8.21 10.92 23.76
C GLY A 12 -8.60 10.72 22.29
N ARG A 13 -9.67 9.93 22.01
CA ARG A 13 -10.21 9.69 20.65
C ARG A 13 -9.16 9.17 19.65
N VAL A 14 -8.16 8.43 20.12
CA VAL A 14 -7.03 7.98 19.29
C VAL A 14 -7.50 6.97 18.25
N ARG A 15 -8.34 6.02 18.67
CA ARG A 15 -8.90 5.00 17.75
C ARG A 15 -9.80 5.65 16.72
N LEU A 16 -10.64 6.61 17.14
CA LEU A 16 -11.50 7.35 16.22
C LEU A 16 -10.67 8.13 15.19
N ARG A 17 -9.65 8.89 15.62
CA ARG A 17 -8.79 9.65 14.72
C ARG A 17 -8.07 8.76 13.71
N PHE A 18 -7.54 7.62 14.17
CA PHE A 18 -6.88 6.66 13.30
C PHE A 18 -7.86 6.07 12.26
N ALA A 19 -9.04 5.63 12.70
CA ALA A 19 -10.07 5.10 11.81
C ALA A 19 -10.57 6.15 10.80
N SER A 20 -10.83 7.38 11.23
CA SER A 20 -11.26 8.46 10.33
C SER A 20 -10.19 8.78 9.27
N ARG A 21 -8.91 8.82 9.65
CA ARG A 21 -7.81 9.01 8.69
C ARG A 21 -7.76 7.87 7.67
N ALA A 22 -7.98 6.63 8.11
CA ALA A 22 -8.02 5.47 7.23
C ALA A 22 -9.15 5.57 6.21
N VAL A 23 -10.37 5.77 6.70
CA VAL A 23 -11.58 5.82 5.86
C VAL A 23 -11.50 6.98 4.87
N ILE A 24 -11.10 8.17 5.32
CA ILE A 24 -10.98 9.34 4.46
C ILE A 24 -9.86 9.14 3.43
N GLY A 25 -8.68 8.68 3.87
CA GLY A 25 -7.53 8.51 2.97
C GLY A 25 -7.78 7.47 1.87
N ILE A 26 -8.28 6.30 2.25
CA ILE A 26 -8.58 5.21 1.30
C ILE A 26 -9.79 5.59 0.43
N GLY A 27 -10.84 6.15 1.03
CA GLY A 27 -12.02 6.60 0.30
C GLY A 27 -11.71 7.66 -0.75
N LEU A 28 -10.86 8.64 -0.41
CA LEU A 28 -10.40 9.65 -1.37
C LEU A 28 -9.54 9.03 -2.48
N ALA A 29 -8.64 8.10 -2.18
CA ALA A 29 -7.82 7.43 -3.20
C ALA A 29 -8.71 6.70 -4.22
N VAL A 30 -9.70 5.95 -3.76
CA VAL A 30 -10.65 5.23 -4.63
C VAL A 30 -11.55 6.19 -5.40
N ALA A 31 -12.11 7.20 -4.73
CA ALA A 31 -13.00 8.18 -5.35
C ALA A 31 -12.29 8.98 -6.44
N LEU A 32 -11.05 9.43 -6.19
CA LEU A 32 -10.24 10.13 -7.19
C LEU A 32 -9.93 9.24 -8.39
N CYS A 33 -9.59 7.96 -8.19
CA CYS A 33 -9.40 7.02 -9.30
C CYS A 33 -10.68 6.92 -10.15
N GLY A 34 -11.85 6.80 -9.51
CA GLY A 34 -13.14 6.76 -10.20
C GLY A 34 -13.46 8.06 -10.95
N LEU A 35 -13.20 9.23 -10.36
CA LEU A 35 -13.46 10.53 -10.97
C LEU A 35 -12.57 10.82 -12.18
N VAL A 36 -11.32 10.34 -12.17
CA VAL A 36 -10.38 10.43 -13.30
C VAL A 36 -10.73 9.44 -14.42
N GLY A 37 -11.66 8.50 -14.17
CA GLY A 37 -12.05 7.48 -15.14
C GLY A 37 -11.07 6.31 -15.23
N HIS A 38 -10.25 6.11 -14.19
CA HIS A 38 -9.38 4.93 -14.12
C HIS A 38 -10.18 3.63 -14.04
N SER A 39 -9.57 2.54 -14.48
CA SER A 39 -10.14 1.20 -14.39
C SER A 39 -10.42 0.81 -12.93
N LEU A 40 -11.36 -0.13 -12.72
CA LEU A 40 -11.63 -0.69 -11.39
C LEU A 40 -10.35 -1.27 -10.75
N VAL A 41 -9.50 -1.90 -11.56
CA VAL A 41 -8.21 -2.47 -11.14
C VAL A 41 -7.27 -1.37 -10.62
N ALA A 42 -7.17 -0.25 -11.34
CA ALA A 42 -6.39 0.89 -10.89
C ALA A 42 -6.96 1.52 -9.60
N ALA A 43 -8.29 1.60 -9.46
CA ALA A 43 -8.93 2.09 -8.24
C ALA A 43 -8.67 1.19 -7.02
N ILE A 44 -8.73 -0.14 -7.19
CA ILE A 44 -8.38 -1.12 -6.15
C ILE A 44 -6.90 -0.98 -5.76
N THR A 45 -6.02 -0.85 -6.76
CA THR A 45 -4.57 -0.69 -6.54
C THR A 45 -4.26 0.60 -5.78
N GLY A 46 -4.92 1.72 -6.13
CA GLY A 46 -4.80 3.00 -5.43
C GLY A 46 -5.31 2.94 -3.98
N GLY A 47 -6.46 2.28 -3.76
CA GLY A 47 -6.99 2.04 -2.42
C GLY A 47 -6.07 1.19 -1.55
N LEU A 48 -5.51 0.11 -2.12
CA LEU A 48 -4.53 -0.74 -1.44
C LEU A 48 -3.24 0.04 -1.11
N ALA A 49 -2.77 0.88 -2.03
CA ALA A 49 -1.61 1.75 -1.79
C ALA A 49 -1.87 2.70 -0.60
N ALA A 50 -3.05 3.32 -0.53
CA ALA A 50 -3.42 4.19 0.59
C ALA A 50 -3.52 3.43 1.93
N LEU A 51 -4.09 2.21 1.91
CA LEU A 51 -4.15 1.32 3.06
C LEU A 51 -2.74 0.99 3.58
N LEU A 52 -1.85 0.56 2.70
CA LEU A 52 -0.49 0.20 3.05
C LEU A 52 0.30 1.40 3.58
N ALA A 53 0.17 2.56 2.95
CA ALA A 53 0.81 3.78 3.43
C ALA A 53 0.40 4.10 4.88
N LEU A 54 -0.90 3.98 5.20
CA LEU A 54 -1.38 4.25 6.54
C LEU A 54 -0.84 3.28 7.61
N PHE A 55 -0.75 1.99 7.29
CA PHE A 55 -0.37 0.96 8.26
C PHE A 55 1.13 0.72 8.36
N THR A 56 1.88 0.94 7.28
CA THR A 56 3.30 0.58 7.22
C THR A 56 4.22 1.76 7.53
N VAL A 57 3.79 3.01 7.27
CA VAL A 57 4.59 4.20 7.54
C VAL A 57 4.52 4.54 9.02
N THR A 58 5.55 4.10 9.75
CA THR A 58 5.62 4.18 11.21
C THR A 58 6.82 4.98 11.70
N ASP A 59 7.38 5.86 10.85
CA ASP A 59 8.49 6.73 11.25
C ASP A 59 8.14 7.59 12.48
N ALA A 60 9.14 7.85 13.33
CA ALA A 60 8.94 8.52 14.61
C ALA A 60 8.52 10.00 14.50
N THR A 61 8.88 10.66 13.39
CA THR A 61 8.59 12.08 13.17
C THR A 61 7.71 12.28 11.94
N VAL A 62 6.82 13.28 11.99
CA VAL A 62 5.93 13.63 10.86
C VAL A 62 6.72 13.94 9.60
N ARG A 63 7.88 14.60 9.72
CA ARG A 63 8.77 14.88 8.59
C ARG A 63 9.26 13.59 7.92
N GLN A 64 9.66 12.60 8.71
CA GLN A 64 10.10 11.32 8.17
C GLN A 64 8.94 10.51 7.58
N GLN A 65 7.76 10.55 8.19
CA GLN A 65 6.55 9.92 7.63
C GLN A 65 6.22 10.48 6.25
N ALA A 66 6.30 11.82 6.08
CA ALA A 66 6.09 12.47 4.80
C ALA A 66 7.13 12.02 3.75
N VAL A 67 8.41 11.95 4.13
CA VAL A 67 9.48 11.46 3.25
C VAL A 67 9.22 10.00 2.85
N THR A 68 8.93 9.11 3.79
CA THR A 68 8.67 7.70 3.50
C THR A 68 7.45 7.55 2.61
N THR A 69 6.38 8.30 2.86
CA THR A 69 5.17 8.31 2.02
C THR A 69 5.48 8.74 0.59
N ALA A 70 6.29 9.80 0.42
CA ALA A 70 6.72 10.26 -0.90
C ALA A 70 7.64 9.26 -1.63
N LEU A 71 8.34 8.38 -0.89
CA LEU A 71 9.16 7.30 -1.45
C LEU A 71 8.36 6.06 -1.83
N LEU A 72 7.13 5.87 -1.33
CA LEU A 72 6.31 4.70 -1.68
C LEU A 72 6.06 4.57 -3.19
N PRO A 73 5.68 5.62 -3.94
CA PRO A 73 5.53 5.52 -5.39
C PRO A 73 6.84 5.18 -6.10
N VAL A 74 7.98 5.68 -5.59
CA VAL A 74 9.31 5.39 -6.16
C VAL A 74 9.65 3.91 -6.03
N ALA A 75 9.23 3.24 -4.95
CA ALA A 75 9.39 1.81 -4.78
C ALA A 75 8.32 1.00 -5.53
N GLY A 76 7.06 1.43 -5.49
CA GLY A 76 5.93 0.66 -6.01
C GLY A 76 5.72 0.76 -7.52
N LEU A 77 5.85 1.95 -8.12
CA LEU A 77 5.58 2.11 -9.56
C LEU A 77 6.52 1.30 -10.47
N PRO A 78 7.84 1.23 -10.23
CA PRO A 78 8.71 0.36 -11.01
C PRO A 78 8.31 -1.11 -10.87
N VAL A 79 7.94 -1.52 -9.66
CA VAL A 79 7.54 -2.89 -9.36
C VAL A 79 6.21 -3.25 -10.03
N LEU A 80 5.24 -2.34 -10.03
CA LEU A 80 3.97 -2.47 -10.75
C LEU A 80 4.20 -2.59 -12.26
N ALA A 81 5.03 -1.72 -12.83
CA ALA A 81 5.35 -1.72 -14.26
C ALA A 81 6.01 -3.04 -14.68
N VAL A 82 6.99 -3.52 -13.90
CA VAL A 82 7.64 -4.81 -14.15
C VAL A 82 6.65 -5.96 -14.04
N ALA A 83 5.77 -5.97 -13.03
CA ALA A 83 4.74 -6.99 -12.88
C ALA A 83 3.75 -7.02 -14.05
N ALA A 84 3.33 -5.84 -14.54
CA ALA A 84 2.43 -5.71 -15.67
C ALA A 84 3.07 -6.16 -17.00
N VAL A 85 4.34 -5.82 -17.23
CA VAL A 85 5.07 -6.24 -18.44
C VAL A 85 5.34 -7.76 -18.43
N LEU A 86 5.65 -8.33 -17.27
CA LEU A 86 5.90 -9.78 -17.12
C LEU A 86 4.62 -10.61 -17.02
N HIS A 87 3.44 -10.02 -17.20
CA HIS A 87 2.15 -10.69 -17.06
C HIS A 87 2.06 -12.02 -17.82
N ALA A 88 2.56 -12.06 -19.06
CA ALA A 88 2.50 -13.23 -19.94
C ALA A 88 3.64 -14.26 -19.73
N GLN A 89 4.62 -13.99 -18.85
CA GLN A 89 5.79 -14.84 -18.65
C GLN A 89 5.84 -15.37 -17.20
N PRO A 90 5.13 -16.47 -16.89
CA PRO A 90 4.91 -16.91 -15.50
C PRO A 90 6.21 -17.19 -14.76
N VAL A 91 7.17 -17.88 -15.39
CA VAL A 91 8.46 -18.21 -14.74
C VAL A 91 9.28 -16.94 -14.45
N ALA A 92 9.39 -16.02 -15.41
CA ALA A 92 10.12 -14.77 -15.22
C ALA A 92 9.46 -13.90 -14.13
N ARG A 93 8.13 -13.82 -14.16
CA ARG A 93 7.33 -13.11 -13.16
C ARG A 93 7.55 -13.66 -11.75
N ASP A 94 7.52 -14.98 -11.58
CA ASP A 94 7.68 -15.61 -10.27
C ASP A 94 9.11 -15.43 -9.71
N LEU A 95 10.13 -15.50 -10.58
CA LEU A 95 11.52 -15.20 -10.20
C LEU A 95 11.69 -13.75 -9.77
N VAL A 96 11.11 -12.80 -10.51
CA VAL A 96 11.15 -11.38 -10.13
C VAL A 96 10.37 -11.13 -8.85
N PHE A 97 9.21 -11.76 -8.66
CA PHE A 97 8.45 -11.66 -7.43
C PHE A 97 9.28 -12.13 -6.21
N LEU A 98 9.97 -13.26 -6.35
CA LEU A 98 10.87 -13.78 -5.32
C LEU A 98 12.03 -12.80 -5.04
N ALA A 99 12.61 -12.21 -6.08
CA ALA A 99 13.66 -11.20 -5.94
C ALA A 99 13.16 -9.93 -5.23
N VAL A 100 11.96 -9.43 -5.56
CA VAL A 100 11.32 -8.28 -4.90
C VAL A 100 11.05 -8.60 -3.43
N MET A 101 10.55 -9.80 -3.12
CA MET A 101 10.35 -10.24 -1.75
C MET A 101 11.68 -10.28 -0.97
N GLY A 102 12.74 -10.87 -1.55
CA GLY A 102 14.06 -10.92 -0.94
C GLY A 102 14.65 -9.52 -0.70
N ALA A 103 14.55 -8.63 -1.69
CA ALA A 103 14.98 -7.24 -1.57
C ALA A 103 14.18 -6.48 -0.49
N GLY A 104 12.86 -6.70 -0.42
CA GLY A 104 12.00 -6.10 0.60
C GLY A 104 12.33 -6.59 2.03
N VAL A 105 12.65 -7.88 2.19
CA VAL A 105 13.14 -8.43 3.47
C VAL A 105 14.49 -7.83 3.84
N TYR A 106 15.43 -7.79 2.90
CA TYR A 106 16.74 -7.17 3.10
C TYR A 106 16.62 -5.70 3.47
N ALA A 107 15.64 -4.98 2.90
CA ALA A 107 15.42 -3.57 3.16
C ALA A 107 15.04 -3.25 4.61
N ARG A 108 14.51 -4.22 5.37
CA ARG A 108 14.16 -4.04 6.78
C ARG A 108 15.34 -3.61 7.65
N ARG A 109 16.58 -3.85 7.22
CA ARG A 109 17.80 -3.38 7.90
C ARG A 109 17.89 -1.86 8.06
N TRP A 110 17.19 -1.09 7.22
CA TRP A 110 17.11 0.38 7.30
C TRP A 110 15.95 0.86 8.20
N GLY A 111 15.48 0.03 9.13
CA GLY A 111 14.48 0.39 10.12
C GLY A 111 13.07 0.54 9.54
N PRO A 112 12.21 1.38 10.16
CA PRO A 112 10.81 1.54 9.79
C PRO A 112 10.60 1.85 8.31
N ARG A 113 11.38 2.80 7.76
CA ARG A 113 11.31 3.18 6.34
C ARG A 113 11.59 1.99 5.42
N GLY A 114 12.66 1.24 5.68
CA GLY A 114 13.01 0.08 4.88
C GLY A 114 11.93 -1.00 4.93
N HIS A 115 11.32 -1.22 6.10
CA HIS A 115 10.16 -2.09 6.24
C HIS A 115 8.96 -1.61 5.41
N SER A 116 8.59 -0.32 5.49
CA SER A 116 7.46 0.25 4.73
C SER A 116 7.65 0.09 3.23
N LEU A 117 8.83 0.47 2.71
CA LEU A 117 9.13 0.38 1.28
C LEU A 117 9.14 -1.08 0.79
N GLY A 118 9.69 -2.00 1.59
CA GLY A 118 9.74 -3.43 1.26
C GLY A 118 8.35 -4.07 1.21
N VAL A 119 7.50 -3.81 2.21
CA VAL A 119 6.11 -4.32 2.24
C VAL A 119 5.30 -3.70 1.11
N PHE A 120 5.47 -2.41 0.85
CA PHE A 120 4.76 -1.72 -0.22
C PHE A 120 5.10 -2.32 -1.59
N ALA A 121 6.40 -2.45 -1.92
CA ALA A 121 6.84 -3.09 -3.16
C ALA A 121 6.30 -4.52 -3.30
N PHE A 122 6.44 -5.34 -2.26
CA PHE A 122 5.90 -6.71 -2.26
C PHE A 122 4.40 -6.74 -2.55
N MET A 123 3.60 -5.94 -1.83
CA MET A 123 2.15 -5.92 -1.99
C MET A 123 1.73 -5.35 -3.34
N THR A 124 2.47 -4.39 -3.89
CA THR A 124 2.21 -3.87 -5.24
C THR A 124 2.40 -4.96 -6.29
N PHE A 125 3.51 -5.73 -6.23
CA PHE A 125 3.72 -6.84 -7.15
C PHE A 125 2.66 -7.94 -6.94
N PHE A 126 2.34 -8.26 -5.70
CA PHE A 126 1.32 -9.26 -5.37
C PHE A 126 -0.05 -8.86 -5.93
N ALA A 127 -0.49 -7.62 -5.68
CA ALA A 127 -1.77 -7.12 -6.18
C ALA A 127 -1.85 -7.15 -7.71
N ALA A 128 -0.78 -6.79 -8.40
CA ALA A 128 -0.68 -6.85 -9.86
C ALA A 128 -0.96 -8.26 -10.41
N GLN A 129 -0.47 -9.30 -9.73
CA GLN A 129 -0.71 -10.69 -10.12
C GLN A 129 -2.17 -11.11 -9.92
N PHE A 130 -2.78 -10.74 -8.80
CA PHE A 130 -4.18 -11.09 -8.48
C PHE A 130 -5.20 -10.32 -9.33
N LEU A 131 -4.90 -9.06 -9.63
CA LEU A 131 -5.75 -8.20 -10.43
C LEU A 131 -5.50 -8.35 -11.94
N HIS A 132 -4.57 -9.23 -12.32
CA HIS A 132 -4.19 -9.46 -13.71
C HIS A 132 -3.81 -8.17 -14.44
N THR A 133 -3.03 -7.29 -13.79
CA THR A 133 -2.69 -6.00 -14.39
C THR A 133 -1.86 -6.14 -15.64
N VAL A 134 -2.20 -5.35 -16.66
CA VAL A 134 -1.50 -5.26 -17.94
C VAL A 134 -1.12 -3.81 -18.24
N PRO A 135 -0.15 -3.53 -19.14
CA PRO A 135 0.35 -2.18 -19.40
C PRO A 135 -0.69 -1.17 -19.93
N GLU A 136 -1.83 -1.64 -20.45
CA GLU A 136 -2.89 -0.81 -21.05
C GLU A 136 -3.90 -0.25 -20.03
N GLN A 137 -3.80 -0.64 -18.74
CA GLN A 137 -4.73 -0.28 -17.66
C GLN A 137 -4.27 0.91 -16.81
#